data_AF-A0A7V6N9X1-F1
#
_entry.id   AF-A0A7V6N9X1-F1
#
_cell.length_a   1.000
_cell.length_b   1.000
_cell.length_c   1.000
_cell.angle_alpha   90.00
_cell.angle_beta   90.00
_cell.angle_gamma   90.00
#
_symmetry.space_group_name_H-M   'P 1'
#
loop_
_entity.id
_entity.type
_entity.pdbx_description
1 polymer ?
#
loop_
_entity_poly.entity_id
_entity_poly.type
_entity_poly.pdbx_seq_one_letter_code
_entity_poly.pdbx_strand_id
1 'polypeptide(L)'
;DISIHGTGRKFRADGRKHAIAIGGGGDLLGYGMLPPISTEFTPSPMNGDINNDEETQELYLKFIRAIDKGNMLEYQFLGHVMIEKYEGTRFASLIRWWVSYRLYLDGQYRAARQSLKDNLTPGDAYYAHSILMDARISFALGETNFMGKYNALLGGYARSAAGKQANIDLRIIQEELKR
;
A
#
# COMPACT_ATOMS: atom_id res chain seq x y z
N ASP A 1 31.22 2.83 16.37
CA ASP A 1 30.17 3.82 16.70
C ASP A 1 29.93 4.78 15.55
N ILE A 2 28.87 4.54 14.78
CA ILE A 2 28.32 5.55 13.86
C ILE A 2 26.84 5.64 14.15
N SER A 3 26.46 6.72 14.85
CA SER A 3 25.08 7.11 15.13
C SER A 3 24.46 7.66 13.86
N ILE A 4 23.45 6.99 13.33
CA ILE A 4 22.65 7.53 12.22
C ILE A 4 21.49 8.30 12.85
N HIS A 5 21.67 9.62 12.92
CA HIS A 5 20.64 10.57 13.32
C HIS A 5 19.48 10.51 12.32
N GLY A 6 18.27 10.35 12.87
CA GLY A 6 17.02 10.26 12.13
C GLY A 6 16.81 11.46 11.22
N THR A 7 16.66 11.21 9.93
CA THR A 7 16.10 12.18 8.99
C THR A 7 14.59 12.19 9.15
N GLY A 8 14.12 12.95 10.14
CA GLY A 8 12.73 13.41 10.19
C GLY A 8 12.43 14.31 9.01
N ARG A 9 12.05 13.73 7.86
CA ARG A 9 11.41 14.48 6.78
C ARG A 9 9.90 14.40 6.99
N LYS A 10 9.35 15.50 7.52
CA LYS A 10 7.92 15.78 7.53
C LYS A 10 7.41 15.75 6.09
N PHE A 11 6.50 14.83 5.80
CA PHE A 11 5.76 14.81 4.55
C PHE A 11 4.91 16.09 4.49
N ARG A 12 5.24 16.99 3.55
CA ARG A 12 4.32 18.03 3.13
C ARG A 12 3.27 17.35 2.27
N ALA A 13 2.09 17.11 2.85
CA ALA A 13 0.89 16.88 2.07
C ALA A 13 0.62 18.15 1.27
N ASP A 14 0.98 18.13 -0.02
CA ASP A 14 0.58 19.18 -0.94
C ASP A 14 -0.95 19.18 -0.98
N GLY A 15 -1.55 20.31 -0.60
CA GLY A 15 -2.97 20.50 -0.35
C GLY A 15 -3.83 20.48 -1.61
N ARG A 16 -3.70 19.45 -2.46
CA ARG A 16 -4.72 19.14 -3.46
C ARG A 16 -5.86 18.46 -2.72
N LYS A 17 -6.94 19.22 -2.52
CA LYS A 17 -8.26 18.66 -2.25
C LYS A 17 -8.65 17.79 -3.44
N HIS A 18 -8.23 16.52 -3.44
CA HIS A 18 -8.77 15.54 -4.36
C HIS A 18 -10.18 15.23 -3.90
N ALA A 19 -11.14 15.93 -4.51
CA ALA A 19 -12.53 15.54 -4.46
C ALA A 19 -12.63 14.06 -4.89
N ILE A 20 -13.42 13.28 -4.15
CA ILE A 20 -13.83 11.94 -4.55
C ILE A 20 -14.60 12.12 -5.86
N ALA A 21 -13.99 11.72 -6.98
CA ALA A 21 -14.65 11.77 -8.27
C ALA A 21 -15.66 10.61 -8.32
N ILE A 22 -16.91 10.89 -7.96
CA ILE A 22 -18.02 10.01 -8.31
C ILE A 22 -18.26 10.24 -9.80
N GLY A 23 -17.69 9.37 -10.63
CA GLY A 23 -17.98 9.31 -12.06
C GLY A 23 -19.45 8.98 -12.26
N GLY A 24 -20.26 10.00 -12.56
CA GLY A 24 -21.59 9.81 -13.11
C GLY A 24 -21.48 9.39 -14.57
N GLY A 25 -21.89 8.15 -14.88
CA GLY A 25 -22.13 7.70 -16.25
C GLY A 25 -21.61 6.30 -16.55
N GLY A 26 -22.51 5.31 -16.48
CA GLY A 26 -22.47 4.08 -17.27
C GLY A 26 -21.43 3.03 -16.90
N ASP A 27 -21.88 1.96 -16.24
CA ASP A 27 -21.25 0.64 -16.14
C ASP A 27 -19.79 0.57 -15.69
N LEU A 28 -19.59 0.60 -14.36
CA LEU A 28 -18.66 -0.20 -13.54
C LEU A 28 -18.68 0.38 -12.11
N LEU A 29 -19.62 -0.09 -11.28
CA LEU A 29 -19.94 0.41 -9.93
C LEU A 29 -18.80 0.22 -8.90
N GLY A 30 -17.78 1.06 -8.95
CA GLY A 30 -16.78 1.20 -7.89
C GLY A 30 -17.11 2.36 -6.94
N TYR A 31 -16.79 2.25 -5.65
CA TYR A 31 -16.96 3.36 -4.69
C TYR A 31 -15.87 4.45 -4.85
N GLY A 32 -14.85 4.19 -5.67
CA GLY A 32 -13.71 5.09 -5.87
C GLY A 32 -12.58 4.87 -4.87
N MET A 33 -11.55 5.72 -4.97
CA MET A 33 -10.33 5.60 -4.18
C MET A 33 -10.50 6.29 -2.80
N LEU A 34 -10.09 5.61 -1.74
CA LEU A 34 -9.97 6.20 -0.40
C LEU A 34 -8.74 7.12 -0.33
N PRO A 35 -8.73 8.15 0.54
CA PRO A 35 -7.60 9.05 0.70
C PRO A 35 -6.28 8.29 0.95
N PRO A 36 -5.13 8.74 0.42
CA PRO A 36 -3.85 8.06 0.61
C PRO A 36 -3.58 7.69 2.07
N ILE A 37 -2.99 6.51 2.28
CA ILE A 37 -2.57 6.05 3.61
C ILE A 37 -1.50 7.00 4.13
N SER A 38 -1.67 7.50 5.35
CA SER A 38 -0.65 8.35 5.99
C SER A 38 0.66 7.59 6.15
N THR A 39 1.80 8.26 6.00
CA THR A 39 3.10 7.59 5.98
C THR A 39 3.38 6.77 7.24
N GLU A 40 2.94 7.23 8.41
CA GLU A 40 3.07 6.52 9.69
C GLU A 40 2.35 5.16 9.72
N PHE A 41 1.43 4.92 8.78
CA PHE A 41 0.70 3.67 8.63
C PHE A 41 1.12 2.84 7.41
N THR A 42 2.11 3.31 6.64
CA THR A 42 2.72 2.53 5.55
C THR A 42 3.81 1.61 6.10
N PRO A 43 3.99 0.40 5.54
CA PRO A 43 5.07 -0.48 5.93
C PRO A 43 6.43 0.07 5.48
N SER A 44 7.43 -0.09 6.34
CA SER A 44 8.83 0.24 6.07
C SER A 44 9.68 -1.03 6.16
N PRO A 45 10.89 -1.05 5.56
CA PRO A 45 11.83 -2.15 5.71
C PRO A 45 12.06 -2.48 7.19
N MET A 46 12.00 -3.77 7.53
CA MET A 46 12.37 -4.26 8.85
C MET A 46 13.89 -4.40 8.97
N ASN A 47 14.40 -4.46 10.21
CA ASN A 47 15.83 -4.65 10.47
C ASN A 47 16.35 -5.90 9.73
N GLY A 48 17.33 -5.71 8.85
CA GLY A 48 17.93 -6.78 8.02
C GLY A 48 17.23 -7.05 6.69
N ASP A 49 16.21 -6.27 6.30
CA ASP A 49 15.64 -6.33 4.94
C ASP A 49 16.58 -5.75 3.89
N ILE A 50 17.13 -4.60 4.25
CA ILE A 50 18.20 -3.95 3.52
C ILE A 50 19.43 -4.27 4.36
N ASN A 51 20.03 -5.44 4.10
CA ASN A 51 21.35 -5.74 4.65
C ASN A 51 22.32 -4.63 4.22
N ASN A 52 23.49 -4.51 4.88
CA ASN A 52 24.53 -3.54 4.55
C ASN A 52 25.17 -3.73 3.15
N ASP A 53 24.51 -4.45 2.26
CA ASP A 53 24.87 -4.57 0.85
C ASP A 53 24.47 -3.28 0.12
N GLU A 54 25.49 -2.56 -0.35
CA GLU A 54 25.35 -1.26 -1.02
C GLU A 54 24.44 -1.36 -2.25
N GLU A 55 24.48 -2.49 -2.97
CA GLU A 55 23.67 -2.71 -4.16
C GLU A 55 22.17 -2.77 -3.83
N THR A 56 21.81 -3.54 -2.79
CA THR A 56 20.42 -3.63 -2.30
C THR A 56 19.89 -2.27 -1.86
N GLN A 57 20.72 -1.50 -1.14
CA GLN A 57 20.36 -0.16 -0.69
C GLN A 57 20.18 0.81 -1.87
N GLU A 58 21.09 0.80 -2.84
CA GLU A 58 20.99 1.67 -4.01
C GLU A 58 19.74 1.36 -4.85
N LEU A 59 19.45 0.08 -5.07
CA LEU A 59 18.29 -0.37 -5.83
C LEU A 59 16.99 0.02 -5.12
N TYR A 60 16.92 -0.15 -3.80
CA TYR A 60 15.77 0.30 -3.01
C TYR A 60 15.58 1.82 -3.08
N LEU A 61 16.65 2.60 -2.99
CA LEU A 61 16.57 4.07 -3.11
C LEU A 61 16.10 4.50 -4.51
N LYS A 62 16.53 3.81 -5.58
CA LYS A 62 16.03 4.03 -6.95
C LYS A 62 14.53 3.74 -7.02
N PHE A 63 14.09 2.61 -6.45
CA PHE A 63 12.68 2.23 -6.42
C PHE A 63 11.81 3.27 -5.69
N ILE A 64 12.21 3.70 -4.48
CA ILE A 64 11.46 4.73 -3.73
C ILE A 64 11.38 6.04 -4.50
N ARG A 65 12.47 6.49 -5.14
CA ARG A 65 12.43 7.68 -6.00
C ARG A 65 11.46 7.55 -7.17
N ALA A 66 11.36 6.36 -7.78
CA ALA A 66 10.40 6.10 -8.86
C ALA A 66 8.95 6.14 -8.37
N ILE A 67 8.69 5.58 -7.18
CA ILE A 67 7.39 5.65 -6.49
C ILE A 67 7.01 7.11 -6.21
N ASP A 68 7.93 7.90 -5.65
CA ASP A 68 7.70 9.30 -5.28
C ASP A 68 7.40 10.20 -6.51
N LYS A 69 8.04 9.91 -7.64
CA LYS A 69 7.79 10.62 -8.91
C LYS A 69 6.48 10.20 -9.58
N GLY A 70 5.86 9.09 -9.16
CA GLY A 70 4.71 8.50 -9.83
C GLY A 70 5.03 7.99 -11.24
N ASN A 71 6.29 7.64 -11.52
CA ASN A 71 6.68 7.13 -12.84
C ASN A 71 6.29 5.65 -12.95
N MET A 72 5.12 5.39 -13.53
CA MET A 72 4.51 4.06 -13.58
C MET A 72 5.40 2.98 -14.18
N LEU A 73 6.02 3.26 -15.33
CA LEU A 73 6.88 2.30 -16.00
C LEU A 73 8.13 1.99 -15.16
N GLU A 74 8.73 3.01 -14.55
CA GLU A 74 9.97 2.87 -13.81
C GLU A 74 9.77 2.11 -12.49
N TYR A 75 8.74 2.44 -11.69
CA TYR A 75 8.54 1.72 -10.43
C TYR A 75 8.05 0.28 -10.66
N GLN A 76 7.27 0.02 -11.73
CA GLN A 76 6.88 -1.35 -12.07
C GLN A 76 8.08 -2.18 -12.50
N PHE A 77 8.94 -1.62 -13.36
CA PHE A 77 10.16 -2.29 -13.80
C PHE A 77 11.11 -2.58 -12.63
N LEU A 78 11.44 -1.57 -11.82
CA LEU A 78 12.28 -1.73 -10.64
C LEU A 78 11.65 -2.68 -9.63
N GLY A 79 10.34 -2.58 -9.41
CA GLY A 79 9.59 -3.48 -8.55
C GLY A 79 9.70 -4.93 -9.01
N HIS A 80 9.53 -5.21 -10.30
CA HIS A 80 9.68 -6.55 -10.87
C HIS A 80 11.11 -7.09 -10.69
N VAL A 81 12.13 -6.30 -11.04
CA VAL A 81 13.55 -6.67 -10.85
C VAL A 81 13.85 -7.02 -9.40
N MET A 82 13.38 -6.20 -8.45
CA MET A 82 13.60 -6.45 -7.02
C MET A 82 12.84 -7.69 -6.53
N ILE A 83 11.61 -7.88 -7.00
CA ILE A 83 10.80 -9.05 -6.65
C ILE A 83 11.46 -10.35 -7.09
N GLU A 84 12.01 -10.39 -8.30
CA GLU A 84 12.73 -11.56 -8.82
C GLU A 84 14.06 -11.77 -8.08
N LYS A 85 14.83 -10.70 -7.86
CA LYS A 85 16.14 -10.78 -7.20
C LYS A 85 16.04 -11.27 -5.74
N TYR A 86 14.97 -10.88 -5.04
CA TYR A 86 14.79 -11.17 -3.61
C TYR A 86 13.61 -12.12 -3.36
N GLU A 87 13.28 -12.98 -4.32
CA GLU A 87 12.15 -13.91 -4.24
C GLU A 87 12.13 -14.71 -2.93
N GLY A 88 10.94 -14.91 -2.37
CA GLY A 88 10.74 -15.64 -1.11
C GLY A 88 11.19 -14.91 0.15
N THR A 89 11.84 -13.74 0.04
CA THR A 89 12.19 -12.92 1.19
C THR A 89 11.05 -11.96 1.56
N ARG A 90 11.01 -11.57 2.84
CA ARG A 90 10.10 -10.50 3.30
C ARG A 90 10.33 -9.17 2.59
N PHE A 91 11.53 -8.92 2.06
CA PHE A 91 11.80 -7.70 1.29
C PHE A 91 11.02 -7.71 -0.03
N ALA A 92 10.92 -8.84 -0.71
CA ALA A 92 10.07 -8.95 -1.90
C ALA A 92 8.57 -8.75 -1.58
N SER A 93 8.12 -9.13 -0.38
CA SER A 93 6.76 -8.82 0.09
C SER A 93 6.56 -7.33 0.31
N LEU A 94 7.54 -6.62 0.89
CA LEU A 94 7.50 -5.16 1.01
C LEU A 94 7.38 -4.48 -0.36
N ILE A 95 8.17 -4.91 -1.34
CA ILE A 95 8.14 -4.35 -2.70
C ILE A 95 6.79 -4.61 -3.37
N ARG A 96 6.23 -5.83 -3.26
CA ARG A 96 4.87 -6.15 -3.74
C ARG A 96 3.83 -5.20 -3.16
N TRP A 97 3.92 -4.90 -1.86
CA TRP A 97 2.99 -3.98 -1.21
C TRP A 97 3.11 -2.57 -1.78
N TRP A 98 4.32 -2.03 -1.95
CA TRP A 98 4.52 -0.69 -2.51
C TRP A 98 4.07 -0.57 -3.97
N VAL A 99 4.37 -1.58 -4.79
CA VAL A 99 3.87 -1.65 -6.18
C VAL A 99 2.35 -1.68 -6.19
N SER A 100 1.73 -2.52 -5.37
CA SER A 100 0.27 -2.60 -5.22
C SER A 100 -0.34 -1.27 -4.81
N TYR A 101 0.21 -0.62 -3.78
CA TYR A 101 -0.27 0.66 -3.28
C TYR A 101 -0.17 1.76 -4.33
N ARG A 102 0.94 1.84 -5.07
CA ARG A 102 1.09 2.84 -6.12
C ARG A 102 0.15 2.60 -7.30
N LEU A 103 -0.01 1.36 -7.74
CA LEU A 103 -1.01 0.98 -8.75
C LEU A 103 -2.44 1.35 -8.31
N TYR A 104 -2.77 1.16 -7.04
CA TYR A 104 -4.04 1.59 -6.48
C TYR A 104 -4.22 3.10 -6.55
N LEU A 105 -3.20 3.88 -6.19
CA LEU A 105 -3.23 5.34 -6.31
C LEU A 105 -3.39 5.81 -7.77
N ASP A 106 -2.91 5.02 -8.72
CA ASP A 106 -3.05 5.26 -10.16
C ASP A 106 -4.35 4.67 -10.75
N GLY A 107 -5.26 4.15 -9.92
CA GLY A 107 -6.54 3.57 -10.35
C GLY A 107 -6.45 2.19 -11.02
N GLN A 108 -5.26 1.58 -11.04
CA GLN A 108 -5.00 0.26 -11.66
C GLN A 108 -5.34 -0.88 -10.70
N TYR A 109 -6.59 -0.96 -10.23
CA TYR A 109 -6.99 -1.84 -9.12
C TYR A 109 -6.77 -3.34 -9.36
N ARG A 110 -7.02 -3.83 -10.58
CA ARG A 110 -6.80 -5.25 -10.92
C ARG A 110 -5.31 -5.60 -10.88
N ALA A 111 -4.47 -4.74 -11.45
CA ALA A 111 -3.02 -4.91 -11.40
C ALA A 111 -2.49 -4.80 -9.97
N ALA A 112 -3.01 -3.82 -9.20
CA ALA A 112 -2.68 -3.65 -7.78
C ALA A 112 -2.93 -4.94 -6.97
N ARG A 113 -4.10 -5.56 -7.15
CA ARG A 113 -4.42 -6.83 -6.48
C ARG A 113 -3.51 -7.97 -6.96
N GLN A 114 -3.24 -8.05 -8.26
CA GLN A 114 -2.37 -9.09 -8.80
C GLN A 114 -0.95 -9.03 -8.22
N SER A 115 -0.39 -7.83 -8.06
CA SER A 115 0.92 -7.63 -7.42
C SER A 115 0.95 -8.06 -5.95
N LEU A 116 -0.19 -8.02 -5.27
CA LEU A 116 -0.31 -8.29 -3.83
C LEU A 116 -0.54 -9.76 -3.50
N LYS A 117 -0.90 -10.60 -4.49
CA LYS A 117 -1.44 -11.95 -4.30
C LYS A 117 -0.60 -12.80 -3.34
N ASP A 118 0.72 -12.81 -3.52
CA ASP A 118 1.61 -13.66 -2.74
C ASP A 118 1.68 -13.22 -1.26
N ASN A 119 1.54 -11.93 -0.99
CA ASN A 119 1.53 -11.37 0.35
C ASN A 119 0.26 -11.70 1.15
N LEU A 120 -0.80 -12.18 0.49
CA LEU A 120 -2.06 -12.57 1.13
C LEU A 120 -2.02 -14.00 1.69
N THR A 121 -0.82 -14.48 2.01
CA THR A 121 -0.58 -15.77 2.66
C THR A 121 -0.36 -15.57 4.17
N PRO A 122 -1.09 -16.29 5.05
CA PRO A 122 -0.83 -16.25 6.49
C PRO A 122 0.63 -16.57 6.81
N GLY A 123 1.27 -15.73 7.62
CA GLY A 123 2.69 -15.83 7.98
C GLY A 123 3.61 -14.86 7.24
N ASP A 124 3.13 -14.19 6.18
CA ASP A 124 3.88 -13.10 5.55
C ASP A 124 4.11 -11.94 6.54
N ALA A 125 5.32 -11.38 6.55
CA ALA A 125 5.71 -10.31 7.48
C ALA A 125 4.88 -9.03 7.31
N TYR A 126 4.33 -8.81 6.11
CA TYR A 126 3.51 -7.67 5.73
C TYR A 126 2.04 -8.06 5.51
N TYR A 127 1.61 -9.23 6.00
CA TYR A 127 0.26 -9.76 5.83
C TYR A 127 -0.84 -8.77 6.26
N ALA A 128 -0.71 -8.16 7.44
CA ALA A 128 -1.71 -7.20 7.94
C ALA A 128 -1.87 -5.97 7.02
N HIS A 129 -0.75 -5.41 6.54
CA HIS A 129 -0.78 -4.30 5.58
C HIS A 129 -1.35 -4.73 4.23
N SER A 130 -1.15 -6.00 3.85
CA SER A 130 -1.65 -6.55 2.60
C SER A 130 -3.15 -6.80 2.67
N ILE A 131 -3.70 -7.28 3.80
CA ILE A 131 -5.16 -7.36 3.98
C ILE A 131 -5.79 -5.96 3.90
N LEU A 132 -5.18 -4.94 4.54
CA LEU A 132 -5.65 -3.56 4.42
C LEU A 132 -5.71 -3.12 2.96
N MET A 133 -4.63 -3.35 2.21
CA MET A 133 -4.54 -2.96 0.80
C MET A 133 -5.60 -3.68 -0.05
N ASP A 134 -5.80 -4.98 0.15
CA ASP A 134 -6.83 -5.76 -0.54
C ASP A 134 -8.26 -5.30 -0.17
N ALA A 135 -8.50 -4.93 1.09
CA ALA A 135 -9.78 -4.35 1.53
C ALA A 135 -10.06 -3.01 0.82
N ARG A 136 -9.06 -2.14 0.70
CA ARG A 136 -9.17 -0.86 -0.03
C ARG A 136 -9.39 -1.06 -1.52
N ILE A 137 -8.74 -2.06 -2.13
CA ILE A 137 -8.96 -2.43 -3.52
C ILE A 137 -10.38 -2.99 -3.73
N SER A 138 -10.85 -3.88 -2.83
CA SER A 138 -12.22 -4.40 -2.86
C SER A 138 -13.26 -3.29 -2.76
N PHE A 139 -13.03 -2.31 -1.88
CA PHE A 139 -13.88 -1.13 -1.78
C PHE A 139 -13.87 -0.33 -3.10
N ALA A 140 -12.70 -0.03 -3.65
CA ALA A 140 -12.61 0.73 -4.90
C ALA A 140 -13.29 0.02 -6.09
N LEU A 141 -13.30 -1.32 -6.11
CA LEU A 141 -13.96 -2.16 -7.10
C LEU A 141 -15.45 -2.43 -6.81
N GLY A 142 -16.00 -1.95 -5.69
CA GLY A 142 -17.40 -2.18 -5.32
C GLY A 142 -17.73 -3.62 -4.90
N GLU A 143 -16.74 -4.39 -4.45
CA GLU A 143 -16.94 -5.80 -4.10
C GLU A 143 -17.67 -5.96 -2.78
N THR A 144 -18.73 -6.77 -2.74
CA THR A 144 -19.61 -6.93 -1.57
C THR A 144 -18.92 -7.40 -0.29
N ASN A 145 -17.72 -8.00 -0.40
CA ASN A 145 -16.97 -8.55 0.73
C ASN A 145 -15.93 -7.59 1.34
N PHE A 146 -15.82 -6.33 0.87
CA PHE A 146 -14.79 -5.41 1.38
C PHE A 146 -14.86 -5.21 2.90
N MET A 147 -16.08 -5.13 3.46
CA MET A 147 -16.29 -5.04 4.92
C MET A 147 -15.76 -6.27 5.66
N GLY A 148 -15.93 -7.46 5.09
CA GLY A 148 -15.41 -8.71 5.65
C GLY A 148 -13.88 -8.68 5.76
N LYS A 149 -13.19 -8.08 4.78
CA LYS A 149 -11.72 -7.94 4.79
C LYS A 149 -11.25 -6.98 5.89
N TYR A 150 -11.94 -5.85 6.07
CA TYR A 150 -11.67 -4.95 7.20
C TYR A 150 -11.90 -5.63 8.56
N ASN A 151 -13.00 -6.37 8.71
CA ASN A 151 -13.30 -7.09 9.95
C ASN A 151 -12.26 -8.18 10.25
N ALA A 152 -11.83 -8.93 9.23
CA ALA A 152 -10.76 -9.92 9.36
C ALA A 152 -9.44 -9.28 9.81
N LEU A 153 -9.07 -8.14 9.21
CA LEU A 153 -7.88 -7.37 9.61
C LEU A 153 -7.98 -6.92 11.07
N LEU A 154 -9.11 -6.34 11.48
CA LEU A 154 -9.29 -5.84 12.84
C LEU A 154 -9.34 -6.97 13.87
N GLY A 155 -9.89 -8.14 13.52
CA GLY A 155 -9.92 -9.31 14.39
C GLY A 155 -8.53 -9.81 14.80
N GLY A 156 -7.55 -9.75 13.89
CA GLY A 156 -6.18 -10.20 14.17
C GLY A 156 -5.18 -9.08 14.51
N TYR A 157 -5.42 -7.86 14.00
CA TYR A 157 -4.39 -6.81 13.93
C TYR A 157 -4.90 -5.42 14.31
N ALA A 158 -5.97 -5.29 15.10
CA ALA A 158 -6.56 -3.99 15.47
C ALA A 158 -5.56 -2.94 16.01
N ARG A 159 -4.52 -3.36 16.74
CA ARG A 159 -3.51 -2.46 17.33
C ARG A 159 -2.34 -2.13 16.40
N SER A 160 -2.22 -2.82 15.27
CA SER A 160 -1.17 -2.59 14.27
C SER A 160 -1.35 -1.27 13.53
N ALA A 161 -0.31 -0.82 12.82
CA ALA A 161 -0.41 0.34 11.94
C ALA A 161 -1.51 0.17 10.88
N ALA A 162 -1.58 -1.00 10.24
CA ALA A 162 -2.65 -1.35 9.30
C ALA A 162 -4.05 -1.32 9.94
N GLY A 163 -4.19 -1.83 11.18
CA GLY A 163 -5.45 -1.79 11.93
C GLY A 163 -5.89 -0.37 12.28
N LYS A 164 -4.95 0.52 12.61
CA LYS A 164 -5.24 1.94 12.85
C LYS A 164 -5.73 2.62 11.58
N GLN A 165 -5.06 2.42 10.44
CA GLN A 165 -5.53 2.94 9.15
C GLN A 165 -6.89 2.36 8.76
N ALA A 166 -7.14 1.07 8.99
CA ALA A 166 -8.43 0.44 8.74
C ALA A 166 -9.58 1.13 9.47
N ASN A 167 -9.39 1.54 10.73
CA ASN A 167 -10.40 2.29 11.47
C ASN A 167 -10.65 3.69 10.86
N ILE A 168 -9.62 4.35 10.33
CA ILE A 168 -9.76 5.61 9.62
C ILE A 168 -10.57 5.42 8.34
N ASP A 169 -10.22 4.40 7.54
CA ASP A 169 -10.89 4.05 6.29
C ASP A 169 -12.37 3.73 6.53
N LEU A 170 -12.69 2.90 7.53
CA LEU A 170 -14.06 2.55 7.88
C LEU A 170 -14.89 3.77 8.30
N ARG A 171 -14.30 4.71 9.05
CA ARG A 171 -15.01 5.96 9.41
C ARG A 171 -15.37 6.77 8.16
N ILE A 172 -14.43 6.91 7.22
CA ILE A 172 -14.65 7.61 5.95
C ILE A 172 -15.75 6.90 5.15
N ILE A 173 -15.67 5.58 5.00
CA ILE A 173 -16.67 4.78 4.28
C ILE A 173 -18.07 4.97 4.90
N GLN A 174 -18.18 4.92 6.23
CA GLN A 174 -19.45 5.12 6.92
C GLN A 174 -20.04 6.52 6.73
N GLU A 175 -19.19 7.55 6.62
CA GLU A 175 -19.64 8.92 6.34
C GLU A 175 -20.13 9.06 4.90
N GLU A 176 -19.44 8.45 3.94
CA GLU A 176 -19.85 8.48 2.52
C GLU A 176 -21.12 7.66 2.26
N LEU A 177 -21.28 6.50 2.90
CA LEU A 177 -22.50 5.68 2.74
C LEU A 177 -23.76 6.29 3.37
N LYS A 178 -23.62 7.33 4.21
CA LYS A 178 -24.76 8.06 4.81
C LYS A 178 -25.24 9.24 3.96
N ARG A 179 -24.44 9.67 2.97
CA ARG A 179 -24.79 10.78 2.08
C ARG A 179 -25.66 10.28 0.94
#